data_AF-J9EBZ7-F1
#
_entry.id   AF-J9EBZ7-F1
#
_cell.length_a   1.000
_cell.length_b   1.000
_cell.length_c   1.000
_cell.angle_alpha   90.00
_cell.angle_beta   90.00
_cell.angle_gamma   90.00
#
_symmetry.space_group_name_H-M   'P 1'
#
loop_
_entity.id
_entity.type
_entity.pdbx_description
1 polymer ?
#
loop_
_entity_poly.entity_id
_entity_poly.type
_entity_poly.pdbx_seq_one_letter_code
_entity_poly.pdbx_strand_id
1 'polypeptide(L)'
;MIATTEMEARHPIPGCSYSIHASSIDDIEAGKPAGPRIKYARIGDRVLHQWHCDDQMYGILISNCYVTDGFGKRSEVIDSNGCSIDPILITGIRYSPDLQRAYGESMVFKFADRPGVWFFCQIQMCMKKEGMCSGITVKYFLKNKN
;
A
#
# COMPACT_ATOMS: atom_id res chain seq x y z
N MET A 1 17.04 -36.03 -8.63
CA MET A 1 16.80 -34.59 -8.86
C MET A 1 15.91 -34.09 -7.74
N ILE A 2 16.43 -33.24 -6.86
CA ILE A 2 15.67 -32.69 -5.73
C ILE A 2 14.91 -31.48 -6.29
N ALA A 3 13.59 -31.59 -6.38
CA ALA A 3 12.74 -30.46 -6.69
C ALA A 3 12.75 -29.52 -5.47
N THR A 4 13.35 -28.34 -5.62
CA THR A 4 13.15 -27.24 -4.66
C THR A 4 11.74 -26.72 -4.87
N THR A 5 10.80 -27.19 -4.06
CA THR A 5 9.52 -26.50 -3.86
C THR A 5 9.83 -25.12 -3.28
N GLU A 6 9.54 -24.07 -4.05
CA GLU A 6 9.44 -22.72 -3.51
C GLU A 6 8.40 -22.74 -2.38
N MET A 7 8.87 -22.55 -1.14
CA MET A 7 7.97 -22.18 -0.05
C MET A 7 7.41 -20.80 -0.39
N GLU A 8 6.15 -20.73 -0.80
CA GLU A 8 5.39 -19.49 -0.75
C GLU A 8 5.11 -19.15 0.72
N ALA A 9 6.17 -18.74 1.41
CA ALA A 9 6.11 -18.20 2.75
C ALA A 9 5.48 -16.81 2.66
N ARG A 10 4.15 -16.76 2.60
CA ARG A 10 3.38 -15.58 3.06
C ARG A 10 3.48 -15.49 4.58
N HIS A 11 4.69 -15.47 5.13
CA HIS A 11 4.87 -15.09 6.52
C HIS A 11 4.58 -13.58 6.58
N PRO A 12 3.56 -13.15 7.34
CA PRO A 12 3.37 -11.72 7.57
C PRO A 12 4.69 -11.18 8.11
N ILE A 13 5.19 -10.13 7.47
CA ILE A 13 6.44 -9.50 7.91
C ILE A 13 6.25 -9.15 9.39
N PRO A 14 7.10 -9.66 10.30
CA PRO A 14 6.90 -9.47 11.74
C PRO A 14 6.72 -7.98 12.06
N GLY A 15 5.66 -7.65 12.80
CA GLY A 15 5.35 -6.27 13.20
C GLY A 15 4.62 -5.43 12.14
N CYS A 16 4.36 -5.95 10.94
CA CYS A 16 3.62 -5.25 9.89
C CYS A 16 2.14 -5.66 9.81
N SER A 17 1.28 -4.68 9.56
CA SER A 17 -0.16 -4.85 9.40
C SER A 17 -0.68 -4.02 8.23
N TYR A 18 -1.76 -4.51 7.62
CA TYR A 18 -2.49 -3.83 6.56
C TYR A 18 -3.96 -3.73 6.92
N SER A 19 -4.57 -2.58 6.66
CA SER A 19 -5.99 -2.33 6.93
C SER A 19 -6.60 -1.31 5.98
N ILE A 20 -7.92 -1.39 5.83
CA ILE A 20 -8.73 -0.44 5.06
C ILE A 20 -9.60 0.34 6.05
N HIS A 21 -9.69 1.65 5.86
CA HIS A 21 -10.35 2.58 6.78
C HIS A 21 -11.37 3.45 6.04
N ALA A 22 -12.45 3.81 6.74
CA ALA A 22 -13.41 4.81 6.29
C ALA A 22 -12.90 6.23 6.60
N SER A 23 -11.87 6.66 5.86
CA SER A 23 -11.27 7.99 5.92
C SER A 23 -10.61 8.30 4.57
N SER A 24 -10.06 9.49 4.41
CA SER A 24 -9.41 9.96 3.19
C SER A 24 -7.93 10.31 3.40
N ILE A 25 -7.20 10.56 2.31
CA ILE A 25 -5.85 11.15 2.39
C ILE A 25 -5.91 12.57 2.95
N ASP A 26 -6.94 13.36 2.62
CA ASP A 26 -7.10 14.72 3.13
C ASP A 26 -7.20 14.74 4.67
N ASP A 27 -7.83 13.72 5.27
CA ASP A 27 -7.87 13.57 6.73
C ASP A 27 -6.48 13.35 7.32
N ILE A 28 -5.65 12.51 6.67
CA ILE A 28 -4.26 12.25 7.11
C ILE A 28 -3.40 13.50 6.96
N GLU A 29 -3.53 14.24 5.85
CA GLU A 29 -2.81 15.48 5.61
C GLU A 29 -3.24 16.60 6.58
N ALA A 30 -4.52 16.60 7.01
CA ALA A 30 -5.02 17.45 8.08
C ALA A 30 -4.57 17.01 9.49
N GLY A 31 -3.75 15.95 9.61
CA GLY A 31 -3.24 15.44 10.88
C GLY A 31 -4.22 14.60 11.68
N LYS A 32 -5.35 14.20 11.09
CA LYS A 32 -6.29 13.27 11.74
C LYS A 32 -5.76 11.83 11.62
N PRO A 33 -6.06 10.97 12.61
CA PRO A 33 -5.76 9.55 12.48
C PRO A 33 -6.62 8.90 11.37
N ALA A 34 -6.17 7.75 10.88
CA ALA A 34 -7.00 6.91 10.02
C ALA A 34 -8.32 6.56 10.73
N GLY A 35 -9.42 6.57 9.97
CA GLY A 35 -10.77 6.31 10.50
C GLY A 35 -10.97 4.88 11.00
N PRO A 36 -12.21 4.46 11.29
CA PRO A 36 -12.48 3.10 11.70
C PRO A 36 -12.12 2.10 10.59
N ARG A 37 -11.56 0.94 11.00
CA ARG A 37 -11.27 -0.16 10.07
C ARG A 37 -12.58 -0.72 9.53
N ILE A 38 -12.64 -0.91 8.22
CA ILE A 38 -13.80 -1.46 7.53
C ILE A 38 -13.47 -2.79 6.86
N LYS A 39 -14.47 -3.67 6.80
CA LYS A 39 -14.41 -4.95 6.08
C LYS A 39 -15.23 -4.95 4.80
N TYR A 40 -16.20 -4.04 4.71
CA TYR A 40 -17.15 -3.93 3.61
C TYR A 40 -17.27 -2.47 3.21
N ALA A 41 -17.38 -2.23 1.90
CA ALA A 41 -17.60 -0.93 1.31
C ALA A 41 -18.47 -1.11 0.05
N ARG A 42 -19.13 -0.04 -0.38
CA ARG A 42 -19.92 -0.02 -1.62
C ARG A 42 -19.05 0.44 -2.78
N ILE A 43 -19.39 -0.01 -3.99
CA ILE A 43 -18.72 0.44 -5.21
C ILE A 43 -18.88 1.97 -5.32
N GLY A 44 -17.77 2.65 -5.58
CA GLY A 44 -17.72 4.11 -5.61
C GLY A 44 -17.39 4.76 -4.27
N ASP A 45 -17.42 4.03 -3.14
CA ASP A 45 -16.93 4.56 -1.87
C ASP A 45 -15.44 4.86 -1.97
N ARG A 46 -14.99 5.94 -1.32
CA ARG A 46 -13.56 6.22 -1.13
C ARG A 46 -13.08 5.57 0.15
N VAL A 47 -11.96 4.85 0.06
CA VAL A 47 -11.38 4.14 1.21
C VAL A 47 -9.89 4.41 1.31
N LEU A 48 -9.39 4.41 2.55
CA LEU A 48 -7.98 4.60 2.85
C LEU A 48 -7.33 3.26 3.18
N HIS A 49 -6.36 2.87 2.37
CA HIS A 49 -5.43 1.78 2.66
C HIS A 49 -4.35 2.29 3.60
N GLN A 50 -4.09 1.54 4.67
CA GLN A 50 -3.01 1.80 5.61
C GLN A 50 -2.11 0.57 5.71
N TRP A 51 -0.81 0.78 5.52
CA TRP A 51 0.24 -0.14 5.95
C TRP A 51 0.92 0.45 7.17
N HIS A 52 1.15 -0.38 8.18
CA HIS A 52 1.84 0.03 9.39
C HIS A 52 2.78 -1.07 9.86
N CYS A 53 4.06 -0.72 10.07
CA CYS A 53 5.03 -1.59 10.69
C CYS A 53 5.58 -0.95 11.97
N ASP A 54 5.55 -1.68 13.08
CA ASP A 54 6.05 -1.22 14.36
C ASP A 54 7.54 -1.57 14.54
N ASP A 55 8.38 -0.88 13.77
CA ASP A 55 9.84 -0.95 13.90
C ASP A 55 10.47 0.44 13.80
N GLN A 56 11.14 0.89 14.87
CA GLN A 56 11.73 2.23 14.92
C GLN A 56 13.00 2.35 14.08
N MET A 57 13.72 1.25 13.84
CA MET A 57 14.96 1.22 13.07
C MET A 57 14.71 1.27 11.56
N TYR A 58 13.61 0.68 11.12
CA TYR A 58 13.28 0.54 9.70
C TYR A 58 12.11 1.43 9.25
N GLY A 59 12.26 2.06 8.09
CA GLY A 59 11.16 2.63 7.33
C GLY A 59 10.58 1.60 6.35
N ILE A 60 9.36 1.84 5.89
CA ILE A 60 8.69 0.97 4.91
C ILE A 60 8.52 1.67 3.56
N LEU A 61 8.58 0.87 2.50
CA LEU A 61 8.20 1.23 1.14
C LEU A 61 7.19 0.20 0.63
N ILE A 62 6.16 0.68 -0.05
CA ILE A 62 5.16 -0.13 -0.72
C ILE A 62 5.46 -0.09 -2.22
N SER A 63 5.59 -1.26 -2.84
CA SER A 63 5.88 -1.40 -4.27
C SER A 63 5.24 -2.67 -4.83
N ASN A 64 5.24 -2.81 -6.16
CA ASN A 64 4.75 -4.00 -6.86
C ASN A 64 3.35 -4.43 -6.41
N CYS A 65 2.42 -3.46 -6.33
CA CYS A 65 1.05 -3.77 -5.93
C CYS A 65 0.20 -4.17 -7.12
N TYR A 66 -0.64 -5.18 -6.91
CA TYR A 66 -1.64 -5.60 -7.87
C TYR A 66 -2.95 -5.94 -7.19
N VAL A 67 -4.02 -5.80 -7.96
CA VAL A 67 -5.36 -6.26 -7.61
C VAL A 67 -5.69 -7.52 -8.40
N THR A 68 -6.40 -8.45 -7.76
CA THR A 68 -6.85 -9.67 -8.42
C THR A 68 -8.26 -10.04 -8.00
N ASP A 69 -8.97 -10.76 -8.87
CA ASP A 69 -10.25 -11.41 -8.54
C ASP A 69 -10.07 -12.81 -7.91
N GLY A 70 -8.84 -13.28 -7.74
CA GLY A 70 -8.56 -14.63 -7.24
C GLY A 70 -8.84 -15.76 -8.24
N PHE A 71 -9.33 -15.45 -9.44
CA PHE A 71 -9.68 -16.40 -10.50
C PHE A 71 -8.89 -16.15 -11.79
N GLY A 72 -7.70 -15.56 -11.67
CA GLY A 72 -6.74 -15.38 -12.77
C GLY A 72 -6.74 -13.98 -13.39
N LYS A 73 -7.70 -13.10 -13.06
CA LYS A 73 -7.61 -11.70 -13.48
C LYS A 73 -6.72 -10.94 -12.52
N ARG A 74 -5.74 -10.21 -13.07
CA ARG A 74 -4.80 -9.38 -12.32
C ARG A 74 -4.60 -8.05 -13.02
N SER A 75 -4.49 -6.97 -12.26
CA SER A 75 -4.14 -5.64 -12.75
C SER A 75 -3.14 -5.00 -11.81
N GLU A 76 -2.03 -4.51 -12.35
CA GLU A 76 -1.03 -3.78 -11.56
C GLU A 76 -1.53 -2.37 -11.27
N VAL A 77 -1.24 -1.89 -10.06
CA VAL A 77 -1.73 -0.59 -9.58
C VAL A 77 -0.63 0.27 -8.98
N ILE A 78 0.44 -0.35 -8.45
CA ILE A 78 1.67 0.33 -8.03
C ILE A 78 2.85 -0.40 -8.67
N ASP A 79 3.74 0.34 -9.33
CA ASP A 79 4.91 -0.21 -10.01
C ASP A 79 6.04 -0.61 -9.03
N SER A 80 7.16 -1.09 -9.59
CA SER A 80 8.35 -1.46 -8.83
C SER A 80 9.04 -0.29 -8.13
N ASN A 81 8.75 0.95 -8.52
CA ASN A 81 9.27 2.16 -7.92
C ASN A 81 8.34 2.74 -6.84
N GLY A 82 7.22 2.08 -6.55
CA GLY A 82 6.21 2.58 -5.60
C GLY A 82 5.31 3.68 -6.18
N CYS A 83 5.34 3.90 -7.49
CA CYS A 83 4.51 4.89 -8.17
C CYS A 83 3.17 4.27 -8.58
N SER A 84 2.08 5.04 -8.45
CA SER A 84 0.78 4.58 -8.95
C SER A 84 0.79 4.55 -10.48
N ILE A 85 0.39 3.39 -11.02
CA ILE A 85 0.24 3.16 -12.47
C ILE A 85 -1.10 3.72 -12.95
N ASP A 86 -2.13 3.58 -12.11
CA ASP A 86 -3.47 4.08 -12.36
C ASP A 86 -3.97 4.90 -11.16
N PRO A 87 -3.74 6.23 -11.17
CA PRO A 87 -4.18 7.14 -10.12
C PRO A 87 -5.69 7.20 -9.91
N ILE A 88 -6.49 6.70 -10.86
CA ILE A 88 -7.94 6.61 -10.72
C ILE A 88 -8.32 5.44 -9.81
N LEU A 89 -7.59 4.32 -9.89
CA LEU A 89 -7.81 3.13 -9.07
C LEU A 89 -7.18 3.27 -7.68
N ILE A 90 -5.94 3.73 -7.61
CA ILE A 90 -5.28 4.03 -6.33
C ILE A 90 -4.38 5.25 -6.46
N THR A 91 -4.47 6.16 -5.51
CA THR A 91 -3.59 7.33 -5.46
C THR A 91 -2.14 6.91 -5.19
N GLY A 92 -1.20 7.84 -5.42
CA GLY A 92 0.20 7.61 -5.06
C GLY A 92 0.37 7.45 -3.55
N ILE A 93 1.25 6.53 -3.14
CA ILE A 93 1.47 6.22 -1.73
C ILE A 93 2.05 7.43 -0.98
N ARG A 94 1.47 7.75 0.18
CA ARG A 94 1.90 8.78 1.13
C ARG A 94 2.51 8.12 2.35
N TYR A 95 3.56 8.70 2.91
CA TYR A 95 4.26 8.14 4.06
C TYR A 95 4.13 9.07 5.26
N SER A 96 4.00 8.50 6.45
CA SER A 96 4.14 9.26 7.68
C SER A 96 5.58 9.78 7.82
N PRO A 97 5.80 10.87 8.57
CA PRO A 97 7.15 11.42 8.78
C PRO A 97 8.14 10.43 9.41
N ASP A 98 7.65 9.50 10.23
CA ASP A 98 8.45 8.44 10.87
C ASP A 98 8.76 7.24 9.93
N LEU A 99 8.22 7.25 8.71
CA LEU A 99 8.29 6.16 7.72
C LEU A 99 7.77 4.80 8.22
N GLN A 100 7.02 4.75 9.31
CA GLN A 100 6.42 3.52 9.85
C GLN A 100 5.02 3.25 9.31
N ARG A 101 4.42 4.24 8.64
CA ARG A 101 3.10 4.13 8.01
C ARG A 101 3.15 4.60 6.58
N ALA A 102 2.38 3.90 5.75
CA ALA A 102 2.11 4.27 4.38
C ALA A 102 0.60 4.28 4.15
N TYR A 103 0.15 5.15 3.27
CA TYR A 103 -1.25 5.42 2.99
C TYR A 103 -1.49 5.48 1.50
N GLY A 104 -2.59 4.89 1.03
CA GLY A 104 -3.08 5.04 -0.33
C GLY A 104 -4.59 5.18 -0.30
N GLU A 105 -5.16 6.03 -1.15
CA GLU A 105 -6.61 6.15 -1.28
C GLU A 105 -7.06 5.47 -2.56
N SER A 106 -8.16 4.73 -2.51
CA SER A 106 -8.77 4.13 -3.69
C SER A 106 -10.26 4.41 -3.71
N MET A 107 -10.84 4.44 -4.91
CA MET A 107 -12.28 4.24 -5.07
C MET A 107 -12.55 2.75 -5.14
N VAL A 108 -13.54 2.28 -4.38
CA VAL A 108 -13.90 0.87 -4.36
C VAL A 108 -14.46 0.47 -5.72
N PHE A 109 -13.80 -0.49 -6.36
CA PHE A 109 -14.22 -1.09 -7.62
C PHE A 109 -14.33 -2.62 -7.48
N LYS A 110 -14.95 -3.25 -8.46
CA LYS A 110 -14.97 -4.71 -8.58
C LYS A 110 -14.77 -5.13 -10.03
N PHE A 111 -14.31 -6.36 -10.21
CA PHE A 111 -14.39 -7.03 -11.51
C PHE A 111 -15.85 -7.45 -11.77
N ALA A 112 -16.26 -7.44 -13.05
CA ALA A 112 -17.58 -7.94 -13.45
C ALA A 112 -17.76 -9.39 -12.98
N ASP A 113 -18.96 -9.71 -12.47
CA ASP A 113 -19.34 -11.06 -11.99
C ASP A 113 -18.46 -11.64 -10.86
N ARG A 114 -17.68 -10.79 -10.17
CA ARG A 114 -16.86 -11.19 -9.02
C ARG A 114 -17.37 -10.54 -7.73
N PRO A 115 -17.42 -11.29 -6.60
CA PRO A 115 -17.96 -10.79 -5.35
C PRO A 115 -16.99 -9.87 -4.58
N GLY A 116 -15.71 -9.82 -4.95
CA GLY A 116 -14.70 -9.02 -4.27
C GLY A 116 -13.41 -8.89 -5.07
N VAL A 117 -12.47 -8.12 -4.50
CA VAL A 117 -11.12 -7.90 -5.01
C VAL A 117 -10.11 -8.06 -3.89
N TRP A 118 -8.93 -8.57 -4.21
CA TRP A 118 -7.84 -8.72 -3.26
C TRP A 118 -6.68 -7.81 -3.66
N PHE A 119 -6.12 -7.12 -2.67
CA PHE A 119 -4.99 -6.22 -2.84
C PHE A 119 -3.73 -6.89 -2.32
N PHE A 120 -2.71 -6.99 -3.16
CA PHE A 120 -1.42 -7.55 -2.80
C PHE A 120 -0.33 -6.52 -3.09
N CYS A 121 0.61 -6.37 -2.16
CA CYS A 121 1.77 -5.49 -2.31
C CYS A 121 3.01 -6.15 -1.73
N GLN A 122 4.16 -5.72 -2.23
CA GLN A 122 5.43 -5.94 -1.58
C GLN A 122 5.71 -4.81 -0.60
N ILE A 123 6.18 -5.17 0.60
CA ILE A 123 6.71 -4.21 1.58
C ILE A 123 8.23 -4.38 1.58
N GLN A 124 8.94 -3.31 1.26
CA GLN A 124 10.40 -3.23 1.37
C GLN A 124 10.77 -2.42 2.62
N MET A 125 11.80 -2.86 3.34
CA MET A 125 12.29 -2.20 4.55
C MET A 125 13.61 -1.49 4.26
N CYS A 126 13.81 -0.32 4.84
CA CYS A 126 15.04 0.47 4.71
C CYS A 126 15.51 0.96 6.09
N MET A 127 16.82 0.96 6.38
CA MET A 127 17.34 1.47 7.65
C MET A 127 17.30 3.00 7.67
N LYS A 128 16.68 3.58 8.71
CA LYS A 128 16.55 5.05 8.82
C LYS A 128 17.89 5.72 9.15
N LYS A 129 18.65 5.15 10.08
CA LYS A 129 19.90 5.76 10.60
C LYS A 129 21.03 5.85 9.56
N GLU A 130 21.02 4.96 8.57
CA GLU A 130 22.03 4.92 7.50
C GLU A 130 21.61 5.72 6.26
N GLY A 131 20.49 6.45 6.32
CA GLY A 131 19.97 7.22 5.19
C GLY A 131 19.51 6.35 4.02
N MET A 132 19.37 5.03 4.20
CA MET A 132 19.00 4.07 3.15
C MET A 132 17.56 4.24 2.64
N CYS A 133 16.75 5.03 3.35
CA CYS A 133 15.40 5.40 2.90
C CYS A 133 15.40 6.60 1.94
N SER A 134 16.54 7.26 1.72
CA SER A 134 16.65 8.48 0.91
C SER A 134 16.53 8.15 -0.59
N GLY A 135 15.50 8.67 -1.24
CA GLY A 135 15.23 8.45 -2.68
C GLY A 135 14.21 7.37 -2.99
N ILE A 136 13.68 6.71 -1.96
CA ILE A 136 12.69 5.64 -2.05
C ILE A 136 11.28 6.14 -1.65
N THR A 137 11.19 7.16 -0.80
CA THR A 137 9.96 7.93 -0.61
C THR A 137 9.61 8.62 -1.92
N VAL A 138 8.65 8.03 -2.63
CA VAL A 138 8.23 8.35 -3.99
C VAL A 138 8.42 9.84 -4.32
N LYS A 139 9.28 10.12 -5.31
CA LYS A 139 9.74 11.46 -5.76
C LYS A 139 8.64 12.43 -6.18
N TYR A 140 7.36 12.09 -6.05
CA TYR A 140 6.25 12.98 -6.36
C TYR A 140 6.16 14.20 -5.42
N PHE A 141 6.65 14.11 -4.18
CA PHE A 141 6.68 15.28 -3.28
C PHE A 141 7.79 16.30 -3.61
N LEU A 142 8.81 15.92 -4.40
CA LEU A 142 9.92 16.82 -4.75
C LEU A 142 9.80 17.44 -6.14
N LYS A 143 8.88 17.00 -7.00
CA LYS A 143 8.73 17.54 -8.37
C LYS A 143 7.75 18.71 -8.49
N ASN A 144 6.90 18.98 -7.49
CA ASN A 144 5.89 20.05 -7.53
C ASN A 144 6.16 21.19 -6.52
N LYS A 145 7.43 21.43 -6.18
CA LYS A 145 7.86 22.53 -5.30
C LYS A 145 8.87 23.49 -5.95
N ASN A 146 8.79 23.66 -7.27
CA ASN A 146 9.43 24.75 -8.01
C ASN A 146 8.41 25.44 -8.90
#